data_AF-A0A291T8C0-F1
#
_entry.id   AF-A0A291T8C0-F1
#
_cell.length_a   1.000
_cell.length_b   1.000
_cell.length_c   1.000
_cell.angle_alpha   90.00
_cell.angle_beta   90.00
_cell.angle_gamma   90.00
#
_symmetry.space_group_name_H-M   'P 1'
#
loop_
_entity.id
_entity.type
_entity.pdbx_description
1 polymer ?
#
loop_
_entity_poly.entity_id
_entity_poly.type
_entity_poly.pdbx_seq_one_letter_code
_entity_poly.pdbx_strand_id
1 'polypeptide(L)'
;MIISQNSNDVYYAYTRGRFWRWDESARVWKESHLLAQKFDKAKTAEKRLTPEAFLTSDEFIPMDDCELPEQMLAALRDAKPCKNAPVDPVEEEPEVPGTKTAQEKPLTTVPDAMRPTFDYSGLTDQTVEDLHFAENEYRHGKQMAERGLVHMGNAIAAAHDALCGTVVAQCDNGKFAKKEDTFRAWCVSIGITKDTAYRLLQVSALLDGSSPRQQKILKELSPTLLYAVAKPSAPAELVEQVKSGDITTNKQYQEALAQIKAEKERADAAETERDKLLGAQNRAAWAESHIQDVEAQRDAALADVQGLTEQNAKLQQSYHDADEGRIAARLQCQKAEGERDRAEERAKNAEDALKKQPITAVIDEEEIDRRAAEKAWGLADARNAELAKDNANLKKQVAALRSRINDDAQADFEQANYCASLMRAAWDNSKASYSRLVGEDLESTFQTICGTLNSIMEEASLLCRQPPDYDGGDRDE
;
A
#
# COMPACT_ATOMS: atom_id res chain seq x y z
N MET A 1 6.36 -9.35 -27.97
CA MET A 1 6.82 -8.59 -26.78
C MET A 1 6.53 -7.15 -27.10
N ILE A 2 5.91 -6.43 -26.18
CA ILE A 2 5.53 -5.02 -26.41
C ILE A 2 6.26 -4.22 -25.35
N ILE A 3 6.97 -3.17 -25.75
CA ILE A 3 7.64 -2.28 -24.82
C ILE A 3 7.19 -0.85 -25.08
N SER A 4 6.96 -0.12 -24.02
CA SER A 4 6.60 1.28 -24.11
C SER A 4 7.16 2.08 -22.94
N GLN A 5 7.33 3.37 -23.16
CA GLN A 5 7.80 4.31 -22.15
C GLN A 5 6.67 5.30 -21.85
N ASN A 6 6.48 5.66 -20.57
CA ASN A 6 5.53 6.72 -20.24
C ASN A 6 6.23 8.10 -20.18
N SER A 7 5.45 9.16 -19.99
CA SER A 7 5.93 10.54 -19.88
C SER A 7 6.84 10.83 -18.67
N ASN A 8 6.99 9.89 -17.74
CA ASN A 8 7.88 9.98 -16.58
C ASN A 8 9.16 9.16 -16.76
N ASP A 9 9.53 8.84 -18.00
CA ASP A 9 10.69 8.03 -18.37
C ASP A 9 10.70 6.60 -17.78
N VAL A 10 9.54 6.06 -17.40
CA VAL A 10 9.42 4.69 -16.89
C VAL A 10 9.09 3.73 -18.01
N TYR A 11 9.90 2.67 -18.14
CA TYR A 11 9.70 1.62 -19.14
C TYR A 11 8.76 0.53 -18.63
N TYR A 12 7.85 0.12 -19.50
CA TYR A 12 6.90 -0.96 -19.30
C TYR A 12 7.01 -1.98 -20.42
N ALA A 13 6.74 -3.24 -20.10
CA ALA A 13 6.69 -4.28 -21.10
C ALA A 13 5.52 -5.22 -20.86
N TYR A 14 4.93 -5.74 -21.94
CA TYR A 14 4.03 -6.87 -21.89
C TYR A 14 4.66 -8.08 -22.58
N THR A 15 4.90 -9.11 -21.78
CA THR A 15 5.49 -10.37 -22.24
C THR A 15 5.05 -11.51 -21.33
N ARG A 16 4.91 -12.71 -21.90
CA ARG A 16 4.47 -13.92 -21.17
C ARG A 16 3.13 -13.73 -20.43
N GLY A 17 2.20 -12.99 -21.04
CA GLY A 17 0.88 -12.73 -20.47
C GLY A 17 0.84 -11.74 -19.31
N ARG A 18 1.97 -11.07 -19.00
CA ARG A 18 2.12 -10.23 -17.80
C ARG A 18 2.66 -8.85 -18.14
N PHE A 19 2.27 -7.87 -17.34
CA PHE A 19 2.81 -6.52 -17.38
C PHE A 19 4.02 -6.41 -16.46
N TRP A 20 5.07 -5.78 -16.98
CA TRP A 20 6.35 -5.57 -16.33
C TRP A 20 6.66 -4.09 -16.29
N ARG A 21 7.35 -3.66 -15.24
CA ARG A 21 7.88 -2.31 -15.07
C ARG A 21 9.37 -2.42 -14.80
N TRP A 22 10.15 -1.56 -15.46
CA TRP A 22 11.56 -1.44 -15.18
C TRP A 22 11.81 -0.69 -13.88
N ASP A 23 12.62 -1.27 -13.01
CA ASP A 23 13.13 -0.65 -11.79
C ASP A 23 14.56 -0.18 -12.04
N GLU A 24 14.73 1.14 -12.21
CA GLU A 24 16.03 1.75 -12.51
C GLU A 24 17.04 1.55 -11.39
N SER A 25 16.59 1.60 -10.12
CA SER A 25 17.45 1.47 -8.94
C SER A 25 18.01 0.04 -8.81
N ALA A 26 17.20 -0.96 -9.11
CA ALA A 26 17.59 -2.37 -9.02
C ALA A 26 18.05 -2.97 -10.37
N ARG A 27 17.92 -2.23 -11.47
CA ARG A 27 18.20 -2.67 -12.85
C ARG A 27 17.55 -4.01 -13.20
N VAL A 28 16.29 -4.18 -12.79
CA VAL A 28 15.51 -5.40 -13.02
C VAL A 28 14.07 -5.08 -13.44
N TRP A 29 13.47 -6.01 -14.19
CA TRP A 29 12.04 -5.97 -14.48
C TRP A 29 11.26 -6.58 -13.31
N LYS A 30 10.29 -5.83 -12.81
CA LYS A 30 9.34 -6.27 -11.79
C LYS A 30 7.95 -6.38 -12.39
N GLU A 31 7.19 -7.38 -11.97
CA GLU A 31 5.78 -7.50 -12.37
C GLU A 31 5.00 -6.29 -11.85
N SER A 32 4.20 -5.68 -12.73
CA SER A 32 3.47 -4.44 -12.46
C SER A 32 1.99 -4.73 -12.26
N HIS A 33 1.61 -5.04 -11.02
CA HIS A 33 0.20 -5.23 -10.65
C HIS A 33 -0.64 -3.97 -10.85
N LEU A 34 -0.04 -2.79 -10.67
CA LEU A 34 -0.71 -1.50 -10.94
C LEU A 34 -1.11 -1.38 -12.42
N LEU A 35 -0.23 -1.80 -13.34
CA LEU A 35 -0.50 -1.71 -14.77
C LEU A 35 -1.53 -2.77 -15.20
N ALA A 36 -1.46 -3.97 -14.61
CA ALA A 36 -2.48 -5.01 -14.79
C ALA A 36 -3.86 -4.51 -14.33
N GLN A 37 -3.96 -3.89 -13.15
CA GLN A 37 -5.21 -3.32 -12.65
C GLN A 37 -5.74 -2.19 -13.53
N LYS A 38 -4.86 -1.32 -14.04
CA LYS A 38 -5.25 -0.28 -15.01
C LYS A 38 -5.77 -0.87 -16.31
N PHE A 39 -5.12 -1.91 -16.82
CA PHE A 39 -5.56 -2.63 -18.01
C PHE A 39 -6.93 -3.30 -17.79
N ASP A 40 -7.13 -4.00 -16.68
CA ASP A 40 -8.41 -4.63 -16.35
C ASP A 40 -9.53 -3.60 -16.25
N LYS A 41 -9.25 -2.46 -15.60
CA LYS A 41 -10.19 -1.33 -15.54
C LYS A 41 -10.51 -0.79 -16.93
N ALA A 42 -9.51 -0.59 -17.79
CA ALA A 42 -9.73 -0.13 -19.16
C ALA A 42 -10.51 -1.16 -19.99
N LYS A 43 -10.24 -2.45 -19.82
CA LYS A 43 -10.92 -3.56 -20.51
C LYS A 43 -12.38 -3.72 -20.09
N THR A 44 -12.75 -3.32 -18.86
CA THR A 44 -14.16 -3.25 -18.47
C THR A 44 -14.94 -2.14 -19.21
N ALA A 45 -14.27 -1.04 -19.58
CA ALA A 45 -14.84 0.03 -20.39
C ALA A 45 -14.83 -0.31 -21.89
N GLU A 46 -13.77 -0.96 -22.38
CA GLU A 46 -13.62 -1.40 -23.76
C GLU A 46 -13.34 -2.91 -23.82
N LYS A 47 -14.39 -3.71 -24.03
CA LYS A 47 -14.33 -5.18 -23.96
C LYS A 47 -13.34 -5.84 -24.93
N ARG A 48 -12.92 -5.14 -25.99
CA ARG A 48 -11.99 -5.64 -27.02
C ARG A 48 -10.58 -5.06 -26.89
N LEU A 49 -10.27 -4.35 -25.81
CA LEU A 49 -8.96 -3.76 -25.59
C LEU A 49 -7.90 -4.85 -25.40
N THR A 50 -6.89 -4.85 -26.25
CA THR A 50 -5.73 -5.75 -26.14
C THR A 50 -4.59 -5.09 -25.37
N PRO A 51 -3.68 -5.85 -24.74
CA PRO A 51 -2.51 -5.29 -24.07
C PRO A 51 -1.63 -4.43 -25.00
N GLU A 52 -1.56 -4.79 -26.28
CA GLU A 52 -0.91 -4.00 -27.34
C GLU A 52 -1.56 -2.62 -27.45
N ALA A 53 -2.87 -2.58 -27.71
CA ALA A 53 -3.61 -1.32 -27.88
C ALA A 53 -3.56 -0.44 -26.62
N PHE A 54 -3.50 -1.05 -25.44
CA PHE A 54 -3.36 -0.34 -24.17
C PHE A 54 -1.98 0.31 -24.01
N LEU A 55 -0.90 -0.41 -24.31
CA LEU A 55 0.49 0.08 -24.22
C LEU A 55 0.90 0.98 -25.40
N THR A 56 0.04 1.15 -26.40
CA THR A 56 0.20 2.12 -27.50
C THR A 56 -0.81 3.26 -27.43
N SER A 57 -1.49 3.44 -26.29
CA SER A 57 -2.40 4.57 -26.06
C SER A 57 -1.63 5.87 -25.80
N ASP A 58 -2.31 7.02 -25.83
CA ASP A 58 -1.70 8.36 -25.68
C ASP A 58 -0.84 8.56 -24.40
N GLU A 59 -1.01 7.69 -23.38
CA GLU A 59 -0.20 7.70 -22.16
C GLU A 59 1.18 7.05 -22.32
N PHE A 60 1.42 6.36 -23.44
CA PHE A 60 2.60 5.54 -23.69
C PHE A 60 3.22 5.83 -25.07
N ILE A 61 4.54 5.88 -25.10
CA ILE A 61 5.35 5.99 -26.30
C ILE A 61 5.79 4.55 -26.65
N PRO A 62 5.28 3.95 -27.75
CA PRO A 62 5.71 2.63 -28.19
C PRO A 62 7.19 2.64 -28.54
N MET A 63 7.92 1.59 -28.14
CA MET A 63 9.32 1.44 -28.46
C MET A 63 9.59 0.10 -29.15
N ASP A 64 10.51 0.11 -30.11
CA ASP A 64 10.98 -1.11 -30.74
C ASP A 64 12.09 -1.77 -29.91
N ASP A 65 12.22 -3.09 -29.99
CA ASP A 65 13.23 -3.87 -29.27
C ASP A 65 14.68 -3.40 -29.56
N CYS A 66 14.92 -2.74 -30.70
CA CYS A 66 16.21 -2.17 -31.07
C CYS A 66 16.57 -0.87 -30.33
N GLU A 67 15.58 -0.23 -29.69
CA GLU A 67 15.73 1.06 -29.00
C GLU A 67 16.03 0.90 -27.51
N LEU A 68 15.97 -0.33 -26.98
CA LEU A 68 16.33 -0.63 -25.59
C LEU A 68 17.78 -1.07 -25.44
N PRO A 69 18.45 -0.66 -24.35
CA PRO A 69 19.75 -1.22 -23.98
C PRO A 69 19.70 -2.74 -23.90
N GLU A 70 20.70 -3.42 -24.46
CA GLU A 70 20.78 -4.89 -24.51
C GLU A 70 20.69 -5.53 -23.10
N GLN A 71 21.16 -4.80 -22.08
CA GLN A 71 21.05 -5.20 -20.68
C GLN A 71 19.60 -5.27 -20.18
N MET A 72 18.74 -4.35 -20.60
CA MET A 72 17.31 -4.36 -20.24
C MET A 72 16.58 -5.51 -20.93
N LEU A 73 16.91 -5.79 -22.20
CA LEU A 73 16.33 -6.91 -22.94
C LEU A 73 16.76 -8.27 -22.34
N ALA A 74 18.02 -8.40 -21.95
CA ALA A 74 18.52 -9.58 -21.25
C ALA A 74 17.80 -9.77 -19.90
N ALA A 75 17.70 -8.70 -19.10
CA ALA A 75 16.99 -8.72 -17.83
C ALA A 75 15.49 -9.04 -17.99
N LEU A 76 14.84 -8.63 -19.09
CA LEU A 76 13.43 -8.93 -19.36
C LEU A 76 13.23 -10.42 -19.69
N ARG A 77 14.18 -11.03 -20.41
CA ARG A 77 14.16 -12.46 -20.71
C ARG A 77 14.30 -13.30 -19.44
N ASP A 78 15.10 -12.84 -18.49
CA ASP A 78 15.34 -13.50 -17.20
C ASP A 78 14.35 -13.11 -16.10
N ALA A 79 13.43 -12.19 -16.39
CA ALA A 79 12.44 -11.70 -15.44
C ALA A 79 11.54 -12.84 -14.94
N LYS A 80 11.41 -12.94 -13.61
CA LYS A 80 10.60 -13.95 -12.93
C LYS A 80 9.37 -13.29 -12.30
N PRO A 81 8.19 -13.93 -12.38
CA PRO A 81 7.01 -13.46 -11.67
C PRO A 81 7.27 -13.40 -10.16
N CYS A 82 6.59 -12.49 -9.47
CA CYS A 82 6.59 -12.50 -8.01
C CYS A 82 5.92 -13.79 -7.49
N LYS A 83 6.39 -14.31 -6.34
CA LYS A 83 6.06 -15.67 -5.83
C LYS A 83 4.60 -15.90 -5.37
N ASN A 84 3.66 -15.01 -5.70
CA ASN A 84 2.27 -15.15 -5.30
C ASN A 84 1.36 -15.28 -6.54
N ALA A 85 0.64 -16.41 -6.58
CA ALA A 85 -0.34 -16.89 -7.57
C ALA A 85 0.18 -17.78 -8.73
N PRO A 86 -0.22 -19.07 -8.77
CA PRO A 86 -0.37 -19.81 -10.02
C PRO A 86 -1.48 -19.15 -10.84
N VAL A 87 -1.27 -18.98 -12.14
CA VAL A 87 -2.32 -18.57 -13.08
C VAL A 87 -2.34 -19.60 -14.19
N ASP A 88 -3.46 -20.30 -14.32
CA ASP A 88 -3.75 -21.18 -15.45
C ASP A 88 -3.69 -20.39 -16.77
N PRO A 89 -3.28 -21.03 -17.89
CA PRO A 89 -3.29 -20.38 -19.19
C PRO A 89 -4.73 -19.98 -19.55
N VAL A 90 -4.90 -18.73 -19.98
CA VAL A 90 -6.16 -18.24 -20.57
C VAL A 90 -6.43 -19.01 -21.86
N GLU A 91 -7.36 -19.96 -21.82
CA GLU A 91 -8.02 -20.47 -23.02
C GLU A 91 -9.16 -19.53 -23.42
N GLU A 92 -9.19 -19.19 -24.71
CA GLU A 92 -10.27 -18.43 -25.34
C GLU A 92 -11.63 -19.13 -25.12
N GLU A 93 -12.62 -18.39 -24.63
CA GLU A 93 -13.99 -18.87 -24.45
C GLU A 93 -14.61 -19.25 -25.81
N PRO A 94 -15.10 -20.49 -26.00
CA PRO A 94 -16.03 -20.78 -27.07
C PRO A 94 -17.45 -20.42 -26.63
N GLU A 95 -18.15 -19.74 -27.54
CA GLU A 95 -19.54 -19.31 -27.43
C GLU A 95 -20.48 -20.41 -26.90
N VAL A 96 -21.34 -20.00 -25.97
CA VAL A 96 -22.43 -20.81 -25.41
C VAL A 96 -23.54 -20.99 -26.45
N PRO A 97 -24.10 -22.21 -26.57
CA PRO A 97 -25.53 -22.31 -26.79
C PRO A 97 -26.21 -23.19 -25.74
N GLY A 98 -27.20 -22.57 -25.08
CA GLY A 98 -28.45 -23.22 -24.69
C GLY A 98 -28.40 -24.12 -23.46
N THR A 99 -29.09 -23.66 -22.42
CA THR A 99 -29.67 -24.46 -21.33
C THR A 99 -30.31 -25.74 -21.87
N LYS A 100 -29.59 -26.86 -21.75
CA LYS A 100 -30.14 -28.21 -21.76
C LYS A 100 -29.94 -28.78 -20.38
N THR A 101 -31.05 -29.14 -19.74
CA THR A 101 -31.13 -30.02 -18.58
C THR A 101 -30.14 -31.16 -18.76
N ALA A 102 -29.14 -31.25 -17.86
CA ALA A 102 -28.16 -32.31 -17.86
C ALA A 102 -28.84 -33.64 -17.52
N GLN A 103 -29.29 -34.37 -18.54
CA GLN A 103 -29.42 -35.81 -18.42
C GLN A 103 -28.01 -36.37 -18.31
N GLU A 104 -27.64 -36.86 -17.12
CA GLU A 104 -26.37 -37.53 -16.91
C GLU A 104 -26.25 -38.74 -17.85
N LYS A 105 -25.17 -38.72 -18.65
CA LYS A 105 -24.86 -39.70 -19.68
C LYS A 105 -24.75 -41.11 -19.06
N PRO A 106 -25.37 -42.14 -19.65
CA PRO A 106 -25.19 -43.52 -19.20
C PRO A 106 -23.70 -43.91 -19.19
N LEU A 107 -23.33 -44.86 -18.31
CA LEU A 107 -21.99 -45.44 -18.23
C LEU A 107 -21.45 -45.69 -19.63
N THR A 108 -20.43 -44.94 -20.02
CA THR A 108 -19.88 -45.02 -21.38
C THR A 108 -18.94 -46.22 -21.42
N THR A 109 -19.36 -47.27 -22.13
CA THR A 109 -18.58 -48.51 -22.28
C THR A 109 -17.84 -48.51 -23.62
N VAL A 110 -16.64 -49.06 -23.64
CA VAL A 110 -15.89 -49.31 -24.87
C VAL A 110 -16.54 -50.50 -25.60
N PRO A 111 -16.95 -50.36 -26.88
CA PRO A 111 -17.53 -51.46 -27.65
C PRO A 111 -16.60 -52.69 -27.68
N ASP A 112 -17.16 -53.89 -27.52
CA ASP A 112 -16.40 -55.15 -27.41
C ASP A 112 -15.41 -55.37 -28.57
N ALA A 113 -15.74 -54.90 -29.77
CA ALA A 113 -14.88 -54.99 -30.95
C ALA A 113 -13.63 -54.09 -30.94
N MET A 114 -13.54 -53.13 -30.02
CA MET A 114 -12.41 -52.18 -29.90
C MET A 114 -11.60 -52.36 -28.62
N ARG A 115 -11.89 -53.39 -27.81
CA ARG A 115 -11.19 -53.61 -26.54
C ARG A 115 -9.80 -54.18 -26.81
N PRO A 116 -8.71 -53.47 -26.43
CA PRO A 116 -7.36 -54.02 -26.54
C PRO A 116 -7.18 -55.16 -25.53
N THR A 117 -6.41 -56.16 -25.90
CA THR A 117 -5.95 -57.18 -24.95
C THR A 117 -5.00 -56.52 -23.95
N PHE A 118 -5.21 -56.75 -22.65
CA PHE A 118 -4.31 -56.25 -21.62
C PHE A 118 -3.05 -57.10 -21.57
N ASP A 119 -1.90 -56.44 -21.54
CA ASP A 119 -0.62 -57.11 -21.39
C ASP A 119 -0.34 -57.41 -19.91
N TYR A 120 -0.47 -58.68 -19.53
CA TYR A 120 -0.15 -59.15 -18.19
C TYR A 120 1.35 -59.43 -18.00
N SER A 121 2.16 -59.33 -19.06
CA SER A 121 3.59 -59.59 -18.98
C SER A 121 4.27 -58.54 -18.09
N GLY A 122 5.02 -59.01 -17.08
CA GLY A 122 5.67 -58.13 -16.10
C GLY A 122 4.89 -57.89 -14.80
N LEU A 123 3.69 -58.47 -14.65
CA LEU A 123 2.99 -58.53 -13.36
C LEU A 123 3.35 -59.81 -12.58
N THR A 124 3.14 -59.79 -11.26
CA THR A 124 3.29 -61.00 -10.44
C THR A 124 2.10 -61.94 -10.62
N ASP A 125 2.29 -63.25 -10.44
CA ASP A 125 1.20 -64.24 -10.55
C ASP A 125 0.00 -63.87 -9.65
N GLN A 126 0.25 -63.37 -8.44
CA GLN A 126 -0.79 -62.88 -7.52
C GLN A 126 -1.57 -61.69 -8.10
N THR A 127 -0.87 -60.69 -8.65
CA THR A 127 -1.53 -59.52 -9.28
C THR A 127 -2.38 -59.92 -10.47
N VAL A 128 -1.95 -60.92 -11.26
CA VAL A 128 -2.71 -61.44 -12.40
C VAL A 128 -3.99 -62.15 -11.92
N GLU A 129 -3.89 -62.97 -10.88
CA GLU A 129 -5.06 -63.62 -10.26
C GLU A 129 -6.06 -62.59 -9.70
N ASP A 130 -5.57 -61.58 -8.98
CA ASP A 130 -6.39 -60.51 -8.41
C ASP A 130 -7.13 -59.70 -9.49
N LEU A 131 -6.47 -59.44 -10.64
CA LEU A 131 -7.08 -58.75 -11.77
C LEU A 131 -8.13 -59.58 -12.50
N HIS A 132 -7.91 -60.89 -12.66
CA HIS A 132 -8.93 -61.78 -13.22
C HIS A 132 -10.14 -61.94 -12.29
N PHE A 133 -9.89 -61.99 -10.98
CA PHE A 133 -10.96 -61.97 -9.98
C PHE A 133 -11.76 -60.67 -10.06
N ALA A 134 -11.09 -59.51 -10.08
CA ALA A 134 -11.73 -58.20 -10.24
C ALA A 134 -12.52 -58.09 -11.56
N GLU A 135 -12.00 -58.61 -12.67
CA GLU A 135 -12.72 -58.62 -13.94
C GLU A 135 -14.02 -59.45 -13.86
N ASN A 136 -13.96 -60.62 -13.25
CA ASN A 136 -15.13 -61.48 -13.06
C ASN A 136 -16.16 -60.83 -12.13
N GLU A 137 -15.73 -60.24 -11.02
CA GLU A 137 -16.59 -59.52 -10.09
C GLU A 137 -17.23 -58.29 -10.74
N TYR A 138 -16.48 -57.55 -11.57
CA TYR A 138 -17.03 -56.43 -12.34
C TYR A 138 -18.12 -56.90 -13.32
N ARG A 139 -17.86 -57.99 -14.07
CA ARG A 139 -18.85 -58.59 -15.00
C ARG A 139 -20.08 -59.10 -14.25
N HIS A 140 -19.89 -59.70 -13.08
CA HIS A 140 -20.97 -60.19 -12.25
C HIS A 140 -21.81 -59.02 -11.68
N GLY A 141 -21.16 -57.98 -11.18
CA GLY A 141 -21.80 -56.75 -10.73
C GLY A 141 -22.64 -56.08 -11.83
N LYS A 142 -22.17 -56.07 -13.08
CA LYS A 142 -22.93 -55.57 -14.23
C LYS A 142 -24.25 -56.32 -14.49
N GLN A 143 -24.34 -57.59 -14.07
CA GLN A 143 -25.54 -58.42 -14.23
C GLN A 143 -26.51 -58.27 -13.04
N MET A 144 -26.12 -57.57 -11.96
CA MET A 144 -26.98 -57.32 -10.81
C MET A 144 -27.77 -56.01 -10.96
N ALA A 145 -29.04 -56.03 -10.55
CA ALA A 145 -29.91 -54.87 -10.62
C ALA A 145 -29.59 -53.80 -9.53
N GLU A 146 -29.75 -54.15 -8.25
CA GLU A 146 -29.77 -53.15 -7.16
C GLU A 146 -28.40 -52.96 -6.48
N ARG A 147 -27.55 -54.00 -6.45
CA ARG A 147 -26.20 -53.93 -5.82
C ARG A 147 -25.06 -53.85 -6.81
N GLY A 148 -25.36 -53.87 -8.11
CA GLY A 148 -24.36 -53.97 -9.16
C GLY A 148 -23.30 -52.87 -9.11
N LEU A 149 -23.71 -51.65 -8.75
CA LEU A 149 -22.80 -50.50 -8.63
C LEU A 149 -21.71 -50.70 -7.57
N VAL A 150 -22.09 -51.28 -6.43
CA VAL A 150 -21.18 -51.50 -5.30
C VAL A 150 -20.21 -52.65 -5.61
N HIS A 151 -20.70 -53.73 -6.22
CA HIS A 151 -19.84 -54.82 -6.69
C HIS A 151 -18.86 -54.35 -7.75
N MET A 152 -19.31 -53.56 -8.72
CA MET A 152 -18.44 -52.93 -9.72
C MET A 152 -17.42 -51.99 -9.05
N GLY A 153 -17.83 -51.16 -8.09
CA GLY A 153 -16.94 -50.27 -7.34
C GLY A 153 -15.82 -51.02 -6.63
N ASN A 154 -16.17 -52.04 -5.86
CA ASN A 154 -15.23 -52.85 -5.11
C ASN A 154 -14.27 -53.63 -6.03
N ALA A 155 -14.76 -54.14 -7.16
CA ALA A 155 -13.93 -54.81 -8.15
C ALA A 155 -12.88 -53.86 -8.77
N ILE A 156 -13.30 -52.64 -9.12
CA ILE A 156 -12.37 -51.61 -9.63
C ILE A 156 -11.39 -51.16 -8.54
N ALA A 157 -11.82 -51.03 -7.29
CA ALA A 157 -10.95 -50.72 -6.16
C ALA A 157 -9.91 -51.81 -5.92
N ALA A 158 -10.29 -53.09 -5.94
CA ALA A 158 -9.36 -54.20 -5.81
C ALA A 158 -8.30 -54.23 -6.92
N ALA A 159 -8.71 -53.99 -8.17
CA ALA A 159 -7.78 -53.90 -9.30
C ALA A 159 -6.86 -52.68 -9.20
N HIS A 160 -7.41 -51.54 -8.75
CA HIS A 160 -6.62 -50.34 -8.50
C HIS A 160 -5.59 -50.58 -7.39
N ASP A 161 -5.97 -51.20 -6.28
CA ASP A 161 -5.06 -51.52 -5.18
C ASP A 161 -3.99 -52.54 -5.60
N ALA A 162 -4.33 -53.53 -6.43
CA ALA A 162 -3.40 -54.52 -6.95
C ALA A 162 -2.34 -53.91 -7.90
N LEU A 163 -2.72 -52.91 -8.70
CA LEU A 163 -1.85 -52.26 -9.69
C LEU A 163 -1.11 -51.02 -9.15
N CYS A 164 -1.81 -50.18 -8.39
CA CYS A 164 -1.32 -48.90 -7.88
C CYS A 164 -0.79 -49.00 -6.43
N GLY A 165 -1.22 -50.00 -5.66
CA GLY A 165 -0.98 -50.13 -4.22
C GLY A 165 -2.01 -49.34 -3.40
N THR A 166 -2.28 -49.79 -2.18
CA THR A 166 -3.06 -49.01 -1.19
C THR A 166 -2.36 -47.67 -1.00
N VAL A 167 -3.12 -46.58 -1.02
CA VAL A 167 -2.64 -45.19 -0.94
C VAL A 167 -2.03 -44.88 0.43
N VAL A 168 -0.93 -45.53 0.81
CA VAL A 168 -0.06 -45.17 1.94
C VAL A 168 1.35 -45.77 1.71
N ALA A 169 2.10 -45.23 0.75
CA ALA A 169 3.57 -45.03 0.85
C ALA A 169 4.18 -44.60 -0.49
N GLN A 170 4.84 -43.44 -0.43
CA GLN A 170 5.94 -42.99 -1.30
C GLN A 170 5.59 -42.61 -2.76
N CYS A 171 5.36 -41.30 -2.93
CA CYS A 171 5.49 -40.58 -4.19
C CYS A 171 6.96 -40.57 -4.67
N ASP A 172 7.43 -41.69 -5.23
CA ASP A 172 8.73 -41.76 -5.90
C ASP A 172 8.59 -41.50 -7.41
N ASN A 173 9.15 -40.36 -7.84
CA ASN A 173 9.61 -39.98 -9.18
C ASN A 173 9.18 -40.92 -10.34
N GLY A 174 7.98 -40.68 -10.88
CA GLY A 174 7.54 -41.22 -12.18
C GLY A 174 7.09 -42.69 -12.20
N LYS A 175 7.25 -43.45 -11.12
CA LYS A 175 6.73 -44.84 -11.03
C LYS A 175 5.22 -44.89 -10.80
N PHE A 176 4.67 -43.92 -10.09
CA PHE A 176 3.21 -43.81 -9.89
C PHE A 176 2.47 -43.57 -11.22
N ALA A 177 3.01 -42.69 -12.08
CA ALA A 177 2.44 -42.43 -13.40
C ALA A 177 2.33 -43.69 -14.27
N LYS A 178 3.37 -44.55 -14.27
CA LYS A 178 3.35 -45.81 -15.01
C LYS A 178 2.34 -46.83 -14.45
N LYS A 179 2.20 -46.92 -13.13
CA LYS A 179 1.19 -47.77 -12.48
C LYS A 179 -0.23 -47.31 -12.81
N GLU A 180 -0.45 -46.00 -12.78
CA GLU A 180 -1.72 -45.38 -13.15
C GLU A 180 -2.07 -45.60 -14.63
N ASP A 181 -1.09 -45.50 -15.53
CA ASP A 181 -1.29 -45.84 -16.94
C ASP A 181 -1.62 -47.32 -17.16
N THR A 182 -1.03 -48.21 -16.37
CA THR A 182 -1.30 -49.65 -16.38
C THR A 182 -2.73 -49.94 -15.91
N PHE A 183 -3.18 -49.31 -14.83
CA PHE A 183 -4.57 -49.40 -14.37
C PHE A 183 -5.56 -48.91 -15.43
N ARG A 184 -5.26 -47.80 -16.11
CA ARG A 184 -6.11 -47.28 -17.20
C ARG A 184 -6.16 -48.23 -18.38
N ALA A 185 -5.05 -48.84 -18.77
CA ALA A 185 -5.02 -49.84 -19.83
C ALA A 185 -5.89 -51.06 -19.47
N TRP A 186 -5.86 -51.51 -18.21
CA TRP A 186 -6.71 -52.59 -17.73
C TRP A 186 -8.20 -52.21 -17.70
N CYS A 187 -8.54 -51.01 -17.25
CA CYS A 187 -9.90 -50.48 -17.33
C CYS A 187 -10.45 -50.50 -18.77
N VAL A 188 -9.64 -50.10 -19.75
CA VAL A 188 -10.03 -50.11 -21.16
C VAL A 188 -10.21 -51.54 -21.69
N SER A 189 -9.40 -52.51 -21.26
CA SER A 189 -9.53 -53.91 -21.70
C SER A 189 -10.82 -54.58 -21.20
N ILE A 190 -11.28 -54.25 -19.98
CA ILE A 190 -12.57 -54.73 -19.46
C ILE A 190 -13.77 -53.91 -19.97
N GLY A 191 -13.50 -52.87 -20.77
CA GLY A 191 -14.49 -52.08 -21.50
C GLY A 191 -15.04 -50.87 -20.77
N ILE A 192 -14.33 -50.35 -19.76
CA ILE A 192 -14.71 -49.13 -19.04
C ILE A 192 -13.80 -47.96 -19.39
N THR A 193 -14.40 -46.77 -19.47
CA THR A 193 -13.64 -45.54 -19.63
C THR A 193 -12.96 -45.16 -18.31
N LYS A 194 -11.89 -44.35 -18.41
CA LYS A 194 -11.24 -43.72 -17.26
C LYS A 194 -12.27 -43.06 -16.33
N ASP A 195 -13.13 -42.20 -16.86
CA ASP A 195 -14.09 -41.44 -16.05
C ASP A 195 -15.11 -42.34 -15.32
N THR A 196 -15.44 -43.50 -15.90
CA THR A 196 -16.28 -44.50 -15.24
C THR A 196 -15.52 -45.21 -14.13
N ALA A 197 -14.27 -45.63 -14.38
CA ALA A 197 -13.42 -46.26 -13.36
C ALA A 197 -13.24 -45.36 -12.12
N TYR A 198 -12.92 -44.08 -12.34
CA TYR A 198 -12.74 -43.12 -11.25
C TYR A 198 -14.01 -42.81 -10.47
N ARG A 199 -15.17 -42.74 -11.14
CA ARG A 199 -16.46 -42.60 -10.45
C ARG A 199 -16.80 -43.82 -9.59
N LEU A 200 -16.44 -45.03 -10.06
CA LEU A 200 -16.62 -46.26 -9.30
C LEU A 200 -15.66 -46.35 -8.09
N LEU A 201 -14.40 -45.91 -8.26
CA LEU A 201 -13.43 -45.77 -7.16
C LEU A 201 -13.93 -44.80 -6.08
N GLN A 202 -14.49 -43.66 -6.49
CA GLN A 202 -15.09 -42.68 -5.58
C GLN A 202 -16.23 -43.29 -4.76
N VAL A 203 -17.10 -44.09 -5.40
CA VAL A 203 -18.18 -44.81 -4.70
C VAL A 203 -17.64 -45.85 -3.73
N SER A 204 -16.59 -46.59 -4.10
CA SER A 204 -15.92 -47.53 -3.18
C SER A 204 -15.36 -46.80 -1.96
N ALA A 205 -14.60 -45.72 -2.19
CA ALA A 205 -14.02 -44.92 -1.11
C ALA A 205 -15.08 -44.32 -0.17
N LEU A 206 -16.24 -43.90 -0.70
CA LEU A 206 -17.37 -43.45 0.11
C LEU A 206 -17.90 -44.55 1.04
N LEU A 207 -18.00 -45.79 0.54
CA LEU A 207 -18.46 -46.94 1.31
C LEU A 207 -17.42 -47.39 2.35
N ASP A 208 -16.15 -47.44 1.97
CA ASP A 208 -15.05 -47.84 2.85
C ASP A 208 -14.87 -46.84 4.00
N GLY A 209 -15.07 -45.55 3.74
CA GLY A 209 -15.09 -44.48 4.73
C GLY A 209 -16.37 -44.38 5.56
N SER A 210 -17.33 -45.30 5.40
CA SER A 210 -18.62 -45.31 6.10
C SER A 210 -18.74 -46.44 7.11
N SER A 211 -19.45 -46.20 8.22
CA SER A 211 -19.75 -47.24 9.21
C SER A 211 -20.65 -48.34 8.62
N PRO A 212 -20.69 -49.55 9.21
CA PRO A 212 -21.53 -50.65 8.71
C PRO A 212 -23.01 -50.29 8.57
N ARG A 213 -23.53 -49.44 9.46
CA ARG A 213 -24.90 -48.93 9.39
C ARG A 213 -25.11 -48.00 8.20
N GLN A 214 -24.18 -47.06 7.99
CA GLN A 214 -24.23 -46.13 6.85
C GLN A 214 -24.04 -46.87 5.52
N GLN A 215 -23.15 -47.85 5.45
CA GLN A 215 -22.97 -48.68 4.26
C GLN A 215 -24.26 -49.41 3.86
N LYS A 216 -25.06 -49.87 4.84
CA LYS A 216 -26.35 -50.50 4.55
C LYS A 216 -27.31 -49.54 3.86
N ILE A 217 -27.36 -48.29 4.34
CA ILE A 217 -28.17 -47.21 3.75
C ILE A 217 -27.66 -46.88 2.33
N LEU A 218 -26.36 -46.64 2.18
CA LEU A 218 -25.74 -46.30 0.90
C LEU A 218 -25.99 -47.38 -0.18
N LYS A 219 -25.91 -48.67 0.19
CA LYS A 219 -26.15 -49.80 -0.73
C LYS A 219 -27.58 -49.88 -1.28
N GLU A 220 -28.54 -49.19 -0.66
CA GLU A 220 -29.95 -49.15 -1.07
C GLU A 220 -30.27 -47.90 -1.92
N LEU A 221 -29.32 -46.96 -2.07
CA LEU A 221 -29.54 -45.72 -2.81
C LEU A 221 -29.45 -45.88 -4.32
N SER A 222 -30.13 -44.99 -5.05
CA SER A 222 -30.04 -44.94 -6.51
C SER A 222 -28.61 -44.65 -6.99
N PRO A 223 -28.17 -45.22 -8.12
CA PRO A 223 -26.85 -44.94 -8.70
C PRO A 223 -26.53 -43.46 -8.88
N THR A 224 -27.51 -42.67 -9.30
CA THR A 224 -27.36 -41.23 -9.54
C THR A 224 -27.04 -40.47 -8.25
N LEU A 225 -27.73 -40.79 -7.15
CA LEU A 225 -27.45 -40.19 -5.85
C LEU A 225 -26.08 -40.63 -5.31
N LEU A 226 -25.74 -41.92 -5.46
CA LEU A 226 -24.43 -42.44 -5.05
C LEU A 226 -23.27 -41.73 -5.76
N TYR A 227 -23.37 -41.55 -7.08
CA TYR A 227 -22.36 -40.81 -7.82
C TYR A 227 -22.30 -39.33 -7.44
N ALA A 228 -23.44 -38.69 -7.16
CA ALA A 228 -23.46 -37.29 -6.75
C ALA A 228 -22.74 -37.08 -5.40
N VAL A 229 -22.98 -37.98 -4.44
CA VAL A 229 -22.44 -37.93 -3.08
C VAL A 229 -20.98 -38.37 -3.01
N ALA A 230 -20.55 -39.28 -3.89
CA ALA A 230 -19.17 -39.75 -3.95
C ALA A 230 -18.19 -38.74 -4.58
N LYS A 231 -18.69 -37.66 -5.19
CA LYS A 231 -17.83 -36.61 -5.77
C LYS A 231 -16.98 -35.95 -4.68
N PRO A 232 -15.67 -35.71 -4.90
CA PRO A 232 -14.82 -35.01 -3.94
C PRO A 232 -15.30 -33.59 -3.61
N SER A 233 -16.02 -32.96 -4.53
CA SER A 233 -16.59 -31.61 -4.37
C SER A 233 -17.96 -31.60 -3.70
N ALA A 234 -18.50 -32.75 -3.27
CA ALA A 234 -19.79 -32.83 -2.61
C ALA A 234 -19.73 -32.16 -1.21
N PRO A 235 -20.72 -31.33 -0.82
CA PRO A 235 -20.73 -30.72 0.50
C PRO A 235 -20.78 -31.77 1.62
N ALA A 236 -19.85 -31.69 2.57
CA ALA A 236 -19.72 -32.67 3.65
C ALA A 236 -21.02 -32.86 4.47
N GLU A 237 -21.74 -31.76 4.72
CA GLU A 237 -23.01 -31.80 5.45
C GLU A 237 -24.08 -32.62 4.71
N LEU A 238 -24.20 -32.46 3.39
CA LEU A 238 -25.14 -33.25 2.58
C LEU A 238 -24.70 -34.71 2.46
N VAL A 239 -23.40 -34.97 2.41
CA VAL A 239 -22.85 -36.34 2.39
C VAL A 239 -23.25 -37.07 3.68
N GLU A 240 -23.13 -36.42 4.84
CA GLU A 240 -23.54 -37.02 6.11
C GLU A 240 -25.06 -37.20 6.22
N GLN A 241 -25.87 -36.25 5.73
CA GLN A 241 -27.34 -36.40 5.67
C GLN A 241 -27.79 -37.55 4.75
N VAL A 242 -27.03 -37.85 3.69
CA VAL A 242 -27.28 -39.04 2.87
C VAL A 242 -26.87 -40.32 3.61
N LYS A 243 -25.73 -40.31 4.30
CA LYS A 243 -25.25 -41.46 5.10
C LYS A 243 -26.16 -41.77 6.29
N SER A 244 -26.79 -40.78 6.91
CA SER A 244 -27.77 -40.95 8.00
C SER A 244 -29.11 -41.49 7.51
N GLY A 245 -29.41 -41.32 6.21
CA GLY A 245 -30.68 -41.68 5.60
C GLY A 245 -31.72 -40.56 5.61
N ASP A 246 -31.35 -39.33 5.98
CA ASP A 246 -32.24 -38.16 5.95
C ASP A 246 -32.54 -37.72 4.50
N ILE A 247 -31.56 -37.87 3.61
CA ILE A 247 -31.71 -37.66 2.17
C ILE A 247 -31.60 -39.02 1.46
N THR A 248 -32.70 -39.48 0.86
CA THR A 248 -32.76 -40.79 0.18
C THR A 248 -32.94 -40.68 -1.32
N THR A 249 -33.26 -39.49 -1.83
CA THR A 249 -33.53 -39.26 -3.25
C THR A 249 -32.58 -38.21 -3.85
N ASN A 250 -32.22 -38.39 -5.12
CA ASN A 250 -31.41 -37.40 -5.84
C ASN A 250 -32.11 -36.03 -5.88
N LYS A 251 -33.45 -36.00 -5.98
CA LYS A 251 -34.22 -34.75 -5.98
C LYS A 251 -33.97 -33.93 -4.70
N GLN A 252 -34.10 -34.55 -3.53
CA GLN A 252 -33.84 -33.88 -2.24
C GLN A 252 -32.39 -33.39 -2.15
N TYR A 253 -31.43 -34.20 -2.61
CA TYR A 253 -30.02 -33.82 -2.63
C TYR A 253 -29.77 -32.59 -3.51
N GLN A 254 -30.35 -32.54 -4.72
CA GLN A 254 -30.19 -31.39 -5.63
C GLN A 254 -30.85 -30.12 -5.08
N GLU A 255 -32.02 -30.24 -4.45
CA GLU A 255 -32.70 -29.11 -3.81
C GLU A 255 -31.87 -28.54 -2.65
N ALA A 256 -31.31 -29.40 -1.79
CA ALA A 256 -30.45 -28.99 -0.69
C ALA A 256 -29.12 -28.38 -1.18
N LEU A 257 -28.53 -28.95 -2.23
CA LEU A 257 -27.33 -28.39 -2.87
C LEU A 257 -27.58 -27.01 -3.46
N ALA A 258 -28.74 -26.82 -4.10
CA ALA A 258 -29.14 -25.53 -4.65
C ALA A 258 -29.36 -24.48 -3.54
N GLN A 259 -29.93 -24.88 -2.40
CA GLN A 259 -30.09 -23.99 -1.24
C GLN A 259 -28.75 -23.55 -0.67
N ILE A 260 -27.80 -24.48 -0.45
CA ILE A 260 -26.45 -24.14 0.02
C ILE A 260 -25.76 -23.17 -0.93
N LYS A 261 -25.87 -23.42 -2.25
CA LYS A 261 -25.28 -22.54 -3.25
C LYS A 261 -25.91 -21.14 -3.23
N ALA A 262 -27.23 -21.05 -3.16
CA ALA A 262 -27.94 -19.77 -3.11
C ALA A 262 -27.65 -18.99 -1.81
N GLU A 263 -27.50 -19.68 -0.68
CA GLU A 263 -27.09 -19.05 0.58
C GLU A 263 -25.68 -18.49 0.50
N LYS A 264 -24.74 -19.27 -0.06
CA LYS A 264 -23.37 -18.82 -0.26
C LYS A 264 -23.30 -17.60 -1.17
N GLU A 265 -24.00 -17.62 -2.30
CA GLU A 265 -24.07 -16.45 -3.20
C GLU A 265 -24.67 -15.22 -2.51
N ARG A 266 -25.66 -15.40 -1.64
CA ARG A 266 -26.23 -14.31 -0.84
C ARG A 266 -25.23 -13.77 0.19
N ALA A 267 -24.48 -14.66 0.84
CA ALA A 267 -23.45 -14.27 1.80
C ALA A 267 -22.31 -13.48 1.11
N ASP A 268 -21.82 -13.97 -0.03
CA ASP A 268 -20.77 -13.31 -0.82
C ASP A 268 -21.24 -11.92 -1.31
N ALA A 269 -22.50 -11.81 -1.73
CA ALA A 269 -23.11 -10.53 -2.11
C ALA A 269 -23.24 -9.56 -0.93
N ALA A 270 -23.65 -10.05 0.24
CA ALA A 270 -23.75 -9.25 1.46
C ALA A 270 -22.39 -8.75 1.94
N GLU A 271 -21.34 -9.58 1.83
CA GLU A 271 -19.97 -9.18 2.14
C GLU A 271 -19.46 -8.10 1.17
N THR A 272 -19.72 -8.25 -0.13
CA THR A 272 -19.38 -7.24 -1.14
C THR A 272 -20.04 -5.89 -0.83
N GLU A 273 -21.30 -5.89 -0.41
CA GLU A 273 -22.00 -4.65 -0.01
C GLU A 273 -21.43 -4.05 1.29
N ARG A 274 -21.06 -4.87 2.27
CA ARG A 274 -20.40 -4.43 3.49
C ARG A 274 -19.08 -3.72 3.19
N ASP A 275 -18.27 -4.26 2.30
CA ASP A 275 -16.98 -3.67 1.91
C ASP A 275 -17.17 -2.34 1.16
N LYS A 276 -18.19 -2.24 0.30
CA LYS A 276 -18.55 -0.97 -0.35
C LYS A 276 -18.95 0.11 0.68
N LEU A 277 -19.78 -0.26 1.66
CA LEU A 277 -20.21 0.65 2.73
C LEU A 277 -19.04 1.08 3.60
N LEU A 278 -18.14 0.17 3.95
CA LEU A 278 -16.93 0.49 4.70
C LEU A 278 -16.02 1.46 3.93
N GLY A 279 -15.83 1.23 2.63
CA GLY A 279 -15.09 2.15 1.76
C GLY A 279 -15.74 3.54 1.67
N ALA A 280 -17.08 3.62 1.68
CA ALA A 280 -17.80 4.89 1.71
C ALA A 280 -17.63 5.62 3.05
N GLN A 281 -17.70 4.90 4.17
CA GLN A 281 -17.46 5.48 5.50
C GLN A 281 -16.05 6.03 5.64
N ASN A 282 -15.03 5.29 5.18
CA ASN A 282 -13.65 5.76 5.23
C ASN A 282 -13.44 7.04 4.41
N ARG A 283 -14.06 7.15 3.22
CA ARG A 283 -14.02 8.38 2.43
C ARG A 283 -14.74 9.54 3.11
N ALA A 284 -15.87 9.29 3.76
CA ALA A 284 -16.60 10.30 4.50
C ALA A 284 -15.78 10.82 5.71
N ALA A 285 -15.17 9.91 6.47
CA ALA A 285 -14.29 10.27 7.59
C ALA A 285 -13.08 11.09 7.13
N TRP A 286 -12.48 10.73 5.99
CA TRP A 286 -11.38 11.51 5.42
C TRP A 286 -11.83 12.91 5.00
N ALA A 287 -12.98 13.03 4.34
CA ALA A 287 -13.54 14.33 3.97
C ALA A 287 -13.86 15.20 5.18
N GLU A 288 -14.38 14.61 6.27
CA GLU A 288 -14.67 15.31 7.51
C GLU A 288 -13.40 15.83 8.18
N SER A 289 -12.35 15.01 8.28
CA SER A 289 -11.03 15.45 8.76
C SER A 289 -10.48 16.60 7.92
N HIS A 290 -10.59 16.51 6.59
CA HIS A 290 -10.10 17.57 5.72
C HIS A 290 -10.86 18.88 5.90
N ILE A 291 -12.18 18.82 6.11
CA ILE A 291 -12.98 20.01 6.42
C ILE A 291 -12.51 20.64 7.74
N GLN A 292 -12.25 19.84 8.78
CA GLN A 292 -11.76 20.34 10.07
C GLN A 292 -10.42 21.06 9.93
N ASP A 293 -9.49 20.52 9.14
CA ASP A 293 -8.19 21.16 8.88
C ASP A 293 -8.37 22.52 8.17
N VAL A 294 -9.26 22.59 7.18
CA VAL A 294 -9.58 23.83 6.46
C VAL A 294 -10.23 24.86 7.40
N GLU A 295 -11.11 24.43 8.29
CA GLU A 295 -11.72 25.30 9.30
C GLU A 295 -10.68 25.84 10.28
N ALA A 296 -9.75 25.01 10.74
CA ALA A 296 -8.66 25.44 11.62
C ALA A 296 -7.74 26.46 10.93
N GLN A 297 -7.42 26.25 9.65
CA GLN A 297 -6.63 27.22 8.86
C GLN A 297 -7.36 28.55 8.67
N ARG A 298 -8.67 28.51 8.40
CA ARG A 298 -9.50 29.72 8.31
C ARG A 298 -9.46 30.50 9.63
N ASP A 299 -9.61 29.81 10.75
CA ASP A 299 -9.65 30.44 12.06
C ASP A 299 -8.29 31.06 12.43
N ALA A 300 -7.19 30.39 12.10
CA ALA A 300 -5.84 30.96 12.23
C ALA A 300 -5.66 32.22 11.37
N ALA A 301 -6.08 32.19 10.10
CA ALA A 301 -6.00 33.35 9.21
C ALA A 301 -6.86 34.52 9.71
N LEU A 302 -8.03 34.25 10.29
CA LEU A 302 -8.87 35.27 10.93
C LEU A 302 -8.18 35.91 12.14
N ALA A 303 -7.49 35.11 12.96
CA ALA A 303 -6.72 35.63 14.09
C ALA A 303 -5.57 36.55 13.62
N ASP A 304 -4.86 36.17 12.56
CA ASP A 304 -3.80 37.00 11.98
C ASP A 304 -4.33 38.33 11.44
N VAL A 305 -5.46 38.31 10.71
CA VAL A 305 -6.11 39.53 10.22
C VAL A 305 -6.53 40.44 11.38
N GLN A 306 -7.07 39.86 12.46
CA GLN A 306 -7.41 40.63 13.67
C GLN A 306 -6.15 41.25 14.30
N GLY A 307 -5.08 40.49 14.47
CA GLY A 307 -3.81 40.99 15.00
C GLY A 307 -3.22 42.13 14.16
N LEU A 308 -3.23 42.00 12.83
CA LEU A 308 -2.80 43.07 11.90
C LEU A 308 -3.70 44.30 11.99
N THR A 309 -5.01 44.11 12.17
CA THR A 309 -5.96 45.21 12.34
C THR A 309 -5.66 46.01 13.60
N GLU A 310 -5.40 45.34 14.72
CA GLU A 310 -5.01 46.00 15.97
C GLU A 310 -3.66 46.72 15.86
N GLN A 311 -2.67 46.12 15.20
CA GLN A 311 -1.37 46.76 14.96
C GLN A 311 -1.51 48.01 14.09
N ASN A 312 -2.31 47.95 13.02
CA ASN A 312 -2.59 49.11 12.18
C ASN A 312 -3.28 50.23 12.96
N ALA A 313 -4.24 49.90 13.83
CA ALA A 313 -4.88 50.90 14.70
C ALA A 313 -3.87 51.58 15.63
N LYS A 314 -2.96 50.81 16.26
CA LYS A 314 -1.88 51.35 17.11
C LYS A 314 -0.92 52.25 16.33
N LEU A 315 -0.54 51.85 15.12
CA LEU A 315 0.30 52.66 14.24
C LEU A 315 -0.39 53.97 13.86
N GLN A 316 -1.66 53.92 13.46
CA GLN A 316 -2.44 55.13 13.14
C GLN A 316 -2.51 56.09 14.33
N GLN A 317 -2.72 55.58 15.54
CA GLN A 317 -2.70 56.39 16.75
C GLN A 317 -1.32 57.03 16.99
N SER A 318 -0.24 56.25 16.90
CA SER A 318 1.13 56.78 17.05
C SER A 318 1.46 57.86 16.02
N TYR A 319 1.01 57.71 14.78
CA TYR A 319 1.18 58.74 13.75
C TYR A 319 0.42 60.02 14.12
N HIS A 320 -0.79 59.90 14.65
CA HIS A 320 -1.58 61.05 15.09
C HIS A 320 -0.89 61.79 16.25
N ASP A 321 -0.48 61.06 17.29
CA ASP A 321 0.23 61.62 18.44
C ASP A 321 1.54 62.33 18.03
N ALA A 322 2.29 61.74 17.09
CA ALA A 322 3.51 62.33 16.56
C ALA A 322 3.23 63.63 15.79
N ASP A 323 2.14 63.69 15.03
CA ASP A 323 1.76 64.90 14.29
C ASP A 323 1.30 66.02 15.24
N GLU A 324 0.52 65.70 16.27
CA GLU A 324 0.17 66.65 17.33
C GLU A 324 1.42 67.18 18.03
N GLY A 325 2.38 66.31 18.34
CA GLY A 325 3.68 66.69 18.90
C GLY A 325 4.47 67.64 17.99
N ARG A 326 4.48 67.39 16.67
CA ARG A 326 5.12 68.29 15.69
C ARG A 326 4.45 69.65 15.63
N ILE A 327 3.12 69.71 15.69
CA ILE A 327 2.36 70.97 15.72
C ILE A 327 2.71 71.75 16.99
N ALA A 328 2.71 71.10 18.16
CA ALA A 328 3.07 71.72 19.43
C ALA A 328 4.52 72.25 19.43
N ALA A 329 5.48 71.48 18.92
CA ALA A 329 6.88 71.89 18.83
C ALA A 329 7.06 73.10 17.91
N ARG A 330 6.38 73.14 16.75
CA ARG A 330 6.39 74.30 15.85
C ARG A 330 5.85 75.55 16.54
N LEU A 331 4.75 75.42 17.29
CA LEU A 331 4.18 76.53 18.03
C LEU A 331 5.14 77.04 19.12
N GLN A 332 5.85 76.14 19.80
CA GLN A 332 6.86 76.51 20.79
C GLN A 332 8.06 77.22 20.14
N CYS A 333 8.55 76.73 19.00
CA CYS A 333 9.62 77.39 18.25
C CYS A 333 9.21 78.81 17.84
N GLN A 334 8.00 78.98 17.33
CA GLN A 334 7.48 80.31 16.95
C GLN A 334 7.43 81.27 18.15
N LYS A 335 7.02 80.79 19.33
CA LYS A 335 7.05 81.60 20.56
C LYS A 335 8.47 81.98 20.95
N ALA A 336 9.41 81.02 20.91
CA ALA A 336 10.81 81.24 21.25
C ALA A 336 11.50 82.19 20.26
N GLU A 337 11.19 82.12 18.97
CA GLU A 337 11.65 83.06 17.96
C GLU A 337 11.15 84.48 18.27
N GLY A 338 9.85 84.64 18.58
CA GLY A 338 9.31 85.94 18.97
C GLY A 338 9.91 86.48 20.28
N GLU A 339 10.27 85.63 21.22
CA GLU A 339 11.01 86.04 22.43
C GLU A 339 12.46 86.44 22.14
N ARG A 340 13.15 85.68 21.28
CA ARG A 340 14.49 85.99 20.83
C ARG A 340 14.52 87.34 20.12
N ASP A 341 13.60 87.60 19.20
CA ASP A 341 13.55 88.85 18.46
C ASP A 341 13.34 90.05 19.40
N ARG A 342 12.48 89.91 20.43
CA ARG A 342 12.33 90.93 21.50
C ARG A 342 13.60 91.08 22.34
N ALA A 343 14.29 89.99 22.64
CA ALA A 343 15.55 90.02 23.38
C ALA A 343 16.66 90.68 22.56
N GLU A 344 16.72 90.44 21.26
CA GLU A 344 17.65 91.07 20.33
C GLU A 344 17.39 92.58 20.23
N GLU A 345 16.12 92.99 20.13
CA GLU A 345 15.75 94.41 20.15
C GLU A 345 16.16 95.09 21.46
N ARG A 346 15.94 94.44 22.62
CA ARG A 346 16.42 94.92 23.91
C ARG A 346 17.95 95.01 23.96
N ALA A 347 18.65 94.01 23.41
CA ALA A 347 20.11 93.98 23.37
C ALA A 347 20.66 95.13 22.51
N LYS A 348 20.09 95.37 21.32
CA LYS A 348 20.44 96.52 20.46
C LYS A 348 20.21 97.85 21.19
N ASN A 349 19.07 98.02 21.85
CA ASN A 349 18.78 99.21 22.65
C ASN A 349 19.78 99.40 23.80
N ALA A 350 20.18 98.32 24.48
CA ALA A 350 21.17 98.35 25.54
C ALA A 350 22.59 98.63 25.00
N GLU A 351 22.97 98.07 23.86
CA GLU A 351 24.24 98.32 23.19
C GLU A 351 24.35 99.79 22.75
N ASP A 352 23.30 100.35 22.15
CA ASP A 352 23.23 101.76 21.77
C ASP A 352 23.28 102.70 22.99
N ALA A 353 22.78 102.25 24.14
CA ALA A 353 22.93 102.96 25.41
C ALA A 353 24.35 102.84 25.98
N LEU A 354 24.98 101.66 25.88
CA LEU A 354 26.36 101.40 26.34
C LEU A 354 27.41 102.14 25.50
N LYS A 355 27.22 102.27 24.17
CA LYS A 355 28.08 103.10 23.29
C LYS A 355 28.16 104.56 23.74
N LYS A 356 27.18 105.05 24.50
CA LYS A 356 27.14 106.41 25.04
C LYS A 356 27.79 106.52 26.43
N GLN A 357 28.23 105.40 27.02
CA GLN A 357 29.00 105.40 28.27
C GLN A 357 30.51 105.37 27.97
N PRO A 358 31.34 106.12 28.71
CA PRO A 358 32.80 106.02 28.57
C PRO A 358 33.28 104.66 29.10
N ILE A 359 33.75 103.80 28.20
CA ILE A 359 34.28 102.46 28.54
C ILE A 359 35.69 102.61 29.12
N THR A 360 35.87 102.19 30.37
CA THR A 360 37.17 102.01 31.02
C THR A 360 37.26 100.55 31.47
N ALA A 361 37.73 99.66 30.60
CA ALA A 361 38.14 98.31 30.99
C ALA A 361 39.01 97.68 29.91
N VAL A 362 40.20 97.23 30.32
CA VAL A 362 41.09 96.36 29.56
C VAL A 362 40.47 94.97 29.52
N ILE A 363 40.22 94.45 28.32
CA ILE A 363 39.73 93.08 28.11
C ILE A 363 40.97 92.22 27.86
N ASP A 364 41.12 91.18 28.67
CA ASP A 364 42.20 90.20 28.57
C ASP A 364 41.78 89.10 27.57
N GLU A 365 42.36 89.13 26.36
CA GLU A 365 42.03 88.20 25.27
C GLU A 365 42.29 86.72 25.66
N GLU A 366 43.23 86.48 26.57
CA GLU A 366 43.61 85.13 27.02
C GLU A 366 42.46 84.44 27.80
N GLU A 367 41.62 85.20 28.50
CA GLU A 367 40.46 84.69 29.23
C GLU A 367 39.28 84.33 28.31
N ILE A 368 39.16 84.98 27.15
CA ILE A 368 38.14 84.65 26.14
C ILE A 368 38.50 83.32 25.47
N ASP A 369 39.75 83.17 25.04
CA ASP A 369 40.23 81.94 24.41
C ASP A 369 40.20 80.76 25.38
N ARG A 370 40.51 80.99 26.67
CA ARG A 370 40.36 79.97 27.71
C ARG A 370 38.93 79.48 27.83
N ARG A 371 37.93 80.37 27.85
CA ARG A 371 36.50 80.00 27.93
C ARG A 371 35.99 79.30 26.68
N ALA A 372 36.47 79.69 25.50
CA ALA A 372 36.11 79.04 24.25
C ALA A 372 36.66 77.60 24.20
N ALA A 373 37.92 77.41 24.61
CA ALA A 373 38.54 76.10 24.73
C ALA A 373 37.85 75.22 25.77
N GLU A 374 37.50 75.78 26.94
CA GLU A 374 36.80 75.09 28.02
C GLU A 374 35.40 74.61 27.58
N LYS A 375 34.68 75.43 26.80
CA LYS A 375 33.37 75.07 26.23
C LYS A 375 33.48 74.02 25.14
N ALA A 376 34.50 74.09 24.28
CA ALA A 376 34.75 73.09 23.24
C ALA A 376 35.12 71.73 23.83
N TRP A 377 35.95 71.72 24.88
CA TRP A 377 36.28 70.50 25.63
C TRP A 377 35.05 69.89 26.31
N GLY A 378 34.20 70.70 26.93
CA GLY A 378 32.96 70.21 27.55
C GLY A 378 32.00 69.55 26.55
N LEU A 379 31.92 70.06 25.32
CA LEU A 379 31.12 69.46 24.24
C LEU A 379 31.72 68.14 23.73
N ALA A 380 33.04 68.07 23.58
CA ALA A 380 33.72 66.84 23.17
C ALA A 380 33.60 65.74 24.24
N ASP A 381 33.71 66.09 25.52
CA ASP A 381 33.58 65.16 26.63
C ASP A 381 32.14 64.64 26.77
N ALA A 382 31.14 65.52 26.64
CA ALA A 382 29.73 65.13 26.59
C ALA A 382 29.43 64.17 25.42
N ARG A 383 30.01 64.43 24.24
CA ARG A 383 29.83 63.57 23.06
C ARG A 383 30.50 62.21 23.23
N ASN A 384 31.69 62.17 23.83
CA ASN A 384 32.38 60.92 24.13
C ASN A 384 31.63 60.10 25.20
N ALA A 385 31.02 60.75 26.19
CA ALA A 385 30.19 60.08 27.18
C ALA A 385 28.93 59.44 26.57
N GLU A 386 28.27 60.12 25.62
CA GLU A 386 27.16 59.54 24.84
C GLU A 386 27.61 58.34 24.02
N LEU A 387 28.71 58.47 23.27
CA LEU A 387 29.26 57.37 22.47
C LEU A 387 29.67 56.16 23.32
N ALA A 388 30.20 56.38 24.52
CA ALA A 388 30.52 55.30 25.45
C ALA A 388 29.25 54.58 25.94
N LYS A 389 28.17 55.33 26.20
CA LYS A 389 26.88 54.76 26.61
C LYS A 389 26.24 53.93 25.49
N ASP A 390 26.27 54.43 24.26
CA ASP A 390 25.73 53.73 23.09
C ASP A 390 26.52 52.45 22.79
N ASN A 391 27.86 52.50 22.86
CA ASN A 391 28.70 51.32 22.71
C ASN A 391 28.45 50.28 23.81
N ALA A 392 28.21 50.70 25.06
CA ALA A 392 27.86 49.79 26.14
C ALA A 392 26.49 49.14 25.90
N ASN A 393 25.52 49.88 25.36
CA ASN A 393 24.20 49.36 25.04
C ASN A 393 24.26 48.36 23.87
N LEU A 394 25.02 48.68 22.82
CA LEU A 394 25.25 47.78 21.68
C LEU A 394 25.92 46.47 22.12
N LYS A 395 26.96 46.54 22.96
CA LYS A 395 27.59 45.33 23.52
C LYS A 395 26.61 44.45 24.29
N LYS A 396 25.70 45.05 25.08
CA LYS A 396 24.66 44.31 25.80
C LYS A 396 23.67 43.63 24.85
N GLN A 397 23.23 44.33 23.79
CA GLN A 397 22.31 43.76 22.80
C GLN A 397 22.96 42.60 22.04
N VAL A 398 24.22 42.75 21.61
CA VAL A 398 24.98 41.67 20.94
C VAL A 398 25.16 40.46 21.86
N ALA A 399 25.48 40.66 23.14
CA ALA A 399 25.58 39.56 24.11
C ALA A 399 24.24 38.84 24.31
N ALA A 400 23.13 39.58 24.42
CA ALA A 400 21.79 39.01 24.56
C ALA A 400 21.37 38.21 23.33
N LEU A 401 21.68 38.70 22.12
CA LEU A 401 21.41 37.99 20.87
C LEU A 401 22.22 36.69 20.77
N ARG A 402 23.52 36.74 21.12
CA ARG A 402 24.38 35.54 21.14
C ARG A 402 23.88 34.49 22.13
N SER A 403 23.40 34.91 23.31
CA SER A 403 22.80 33.99 24.29
C SER A 403 21.57 33.30 23.72
N ARG A 404 20.64 34.07 23.13
CA ARG A 404 19.41 33.51 22.53
C ARG A 404 19.70 32.51 21.42
N ILE A 405 20.64 32.83 20.53
CA ILE A 405 21.05 31.91 19.45
C ILE A 405 21.59 30.60 20.02
N ASN A 406 22.40 30.65 21.09
CA ASN A 406 22.90 29.44 21.74
C ASN A 406 21.80 28.64 22.44
N ASP A 407 20.86 29.32 23.12
CA ASP A 407 19.74 28.67 23.80
C ASP A 407 18.79 27.99 22.79
N ASP A 408 18.50 28.66 21.66
CA ASP A 408 17.67 28.13 20.57
C ASP A 408 18.36 26.92 19.91
N ALA A 409 19.67 27.01 19.62
CA ALA A 409 20.43 25.90 19.05
C ALA A 409 20.49 24.68 19.99
N GLN A 410 20.58 24.92 21.29
CA GLN A 410 20.55 23.85 22.30
C GLN A 410 19.16 23.22 22.40
N ALA A 411 18.09 24.02 22.37
CA ALA A 411 16.72 23.52 22.38
C ALA A 411 16.40 22.68 21.13
N ASP A 412 16.84 23.14 19.95
CA ASP A 412 16.71 22.39 18.70
C ASP A 412 17.48 21.07 18.73
N PHE A 413 18.69 21.06 19.29
CA PHE A 413 19.48 19.85 19.49
C PHE A 413 18.80 18.85 20.43
N GLU A 414 18.24 19.32 21.54
CA GLU A 414 17.51 18.48 22.49
C GLU A 414 16.22 17.92 21.87
N GLN A 415 15.48 18.74 21.14
CA GLN A 415 14.25 18.34 20.44
C GLN A 415 14.53 17.30 19.34
N ALA A 416 15.59 17.50 18.55
CA ALA A 416 16.00 16.55 17.52
C ALA A 416 16.38 15.19 18.12
N ASN A 417 17.10 15.18 19.25
CA ASN A 417 17.48 13.94 19.94
C ASN A 417 16.30 13.27 20.66
N TYR A 418 15.29 14.04 21.09
CA TYR A 418 14.08 13.51 21.71
C TYR A 418 13.23 12.67 20.75
N CYS A 419 13.36 12.88 19.44
CA CYS A 419 12.67 12.13 18.39
C CYS A 419 12.87 10.61 18.52
N ALA A 420 14.10 10.15 18.80
CA ALA A 420 14.40 8.73 18.98
C ALA A 420 13.64 8.11 20.18
N SER A 421 13.46 8.89 21.24
CA SER A 421 12.69 8.47 22.42
C SER A 421 11.20 8.33 22.10
N LEU A 422 10.64 9.24 21.30
CA LEU A 422 9.24 9.19 20.85
C LEU A 422 8.96 7.97 19.98
N MET A 423 9.83 7.67 19.02
CA MET A 423 9.71 6.47 18.18
C MET A 423 9.72 5.20 19.02
N ARG A 424 10.58 5.15 20.04
CA ARG A 424 10.67 3.99 20.94
C ARG A 424 9.42 3.83 21.80
N ALA A 425 8.88 4.93 22.33
CA ALA A 425 7.63 4.91 23.08
C ALA A 425 6.42 4.47 22.22
N ALA A 426 6.36 4.93 20.96
CA ALA A 426 5.33 4.51 20.01
C ALA A 426 5.43 3.00 19.69
N TRP A 427 6.64 2.48 19.55
CA TRP A 427 6.88 1.04 19.41
C TRP A 427 6.42 0.27 20.65
N ASP A 428 6.80 0.70 21.84
CA ASP A 428 6.43 0.01 23.09
C ASP A 428 4.91 -0.07 23.29
N ASN A 429 4.17 0.98 22.91
CA ASN A 429 2.71 1.00 22.96
C ASN A 429 2.04 0.06 21.94
N SER A 430 2.65 -0.12 20.76
CA SER A 430 2.08 -0.92 19.67
C SER A 430 2.56 -2.37 19.65
N LYS A 431 3.66 -2.68 20.34
CA LYS A 431 4.32 -3.99 20.39
C LYS A 431 3.39 -5.15 20.72
N ALA A 432 2.49 -4.97 21.69
CA ALA A 432 1.55 -6.02 22.08
C ALA A 432 0.53 -6.33 20.97
N SER A 433 0.02 -5.30 20.29
CA SER A 433 -0.87 -5.47 19.14
C SER A 433 -0.15 -6.08 17.95
N TYR A 434 1.09 -5.65 17.69
CA TYR A 434 1.94 -6.21 16.65
C TYR A 434 2.19 -7.71 16.86
N SER A 435 2.49 -8.14 18.10
CA SER A 435 2.74 -9.55 18.44
C SER A 435 1.55 -10.49 18.24
N ARG A 436 0.34 -9.95 18.09
CA ARG A 436 -0.88 -10.73 17.85
C ARG A 436 -1.18 -10.95 16.37
N LEU A 437 -0.47 -10.28 15.47
CA LEU A 437 -0.62 -10.44 14.02
C LEU A 437 0.05 -11.76 13.56
N VAL A 438 -0.53 -12.39 12.54
CA VAL A 438 -0.01 -13.62 11.92
C VAL A 438 -0.22 -13.57 10.40
N GLY A 439 0.57 -14.34 9.65
CA GLY A 439 0.40 -14.48 8.21
C GLY A 439 0.60 -13.17 7.44
N GLU A 440 -0.32 -12.87 6.52
CA GLU A 440 -0.22 -11.74 5.57
C GLU A 440 -0.32 -10.38 6.27
N ASP A 441 -1.12 -10.26 7.32
CA ASP A 441 -1.27 -9.03 8.10
C ASP A 441 0.02 -8.66 8.85
N LEU A 442 0.76 -9.66 9.34
CA LEU A 442 2.06 -9.45 10.01
C LEU A 442 3.10 -8.95 9.01
N GLU A 443 3.18 -9.59 7.84
CA GLU A 443 4.12 -9.21 6.78
C GLU A 443 3.80 -7.81 6.23
N SER A 444 2.54 -7.51 5.95
CA SER A 444 2.11 -6.18 5.48
C SER A 444 2.41 -5.07 6.49
N THR A 445 2.15 -5.33 7.77
CA THR A 445 2.45 -4.36 8.85
C THR A 445 3.97 -4.19 9.03
N PHE A 446 4.75 -5.27 8.92
CA PHE A 446 6.22 -5.20 8.95
C PHE A 446 6.77 -4.33 7.82
N GLN A 447 6.34 -4.58 6.58
CA GLN A 447 6.78 -3.82 5.41
C GLN A 447 6.40 -2.34 5.52
N THR A 448 5.22 -2.03 6.06
CA THR A 448 4.78 -0.65 6.31
C THR A 448 5.71 0.06 7.29
N ILE A 449 6.04 -0.56 8.43
CA ILE A 449 6.95 0.02 9.43
C ILE A 449 8.36 0.22 8.83
N CYS A 450 8.88 -0.76 8.10
CA CYS A 450 10.18 -0.65 7.44
C CYS A 450 10.20 0.46 6.37
N GLY A 451 9.13 0.61 5.58
CA GLY A 451 8.98 1.67 4.61
C GLY A 451 9.01 3.06 5.25
N THR A 452 8.26 3.24 6.34
CA THR A 452 8.25 4.51 7.09
C THR A 452 9.63 4.85 7.67
N LEU A 453 10.32 3.87 8.28
CA LEU A 453 11.66 4.10 8.83
C LEU A 453 12.69 4.45 7.73
N ASN A 454 12.59 3.81 6.56
CA ASN A 454 13.46 4.14 5.42
C ASN A 454 13.19 5.55 4.88
N SER A 455 11.93 5.96 4.76
CA SER A 455 11.58 7.34 4.36
C SER A 455 12.18 8.37 5.31
N ILE A 456 12.05 8.14 6.62
CA ILE A 456 12.61 9.02 7.65
C ILE A 456 14.16 9.05 7.55
N MET A 457 14.79 7.91 7.30
CA MET A 457 16.24 7.82 7.12
C MET A 457 16.71 8.57 5.86
N GLU A 458 15.98 8.50 4.76
CA GLU A 458 16.28 9.23 3.53
C GLU A 458 16.17 10.75 3.74
N GLU A 459 15.10 11.21 4.38
CA GLU A 459 14.92 12.63 4.72
C GLU A 459 16.03 13.13 5.66
N ALA A 460 16.35 12.38 6.71
CA ALA A 460 17.45 12.70 7.61
C ALA A 460 18.80 12.76 6.86
N SER A 461 19.03 11.83 5.92
CA SER A 461 20.25 11.79 5.11
C SER A 461 20.37 12.99 4.17
N LEU A 462 19.25 13.50 3.64
CA LEU A 462 19.22 14.73 2.85
C LEU A 462 19.58 15.96 3.70
N LEU A 463 19.07 16.03 4.93
CA LEU A 463 19.40 17.11 5.88
C LEU A 463 20.86 17.05 6.35
N CYS A 464 21.46 15.86 6.42
CA CYS A 464 22.87 15.69 6.76
C CYS A 464 23.85 15.98 5.62
N ARG A 465 23.39 16.19 4.38
CA ARG A 465 24.28 16.61 3.27
C ARG A 465 24.61 18.10 3.43
N GLN A 466 25.81 18.40 3.95
CA GLN A 466 26.32 19.76 3.97
C GLN A 466 26.55 20.30 2.55
N PRO A 467 26.29 21.61 2.31
CA PRO A 467 26.63 22.25 1.04
C PRO A 467 28.16 22.23 0.81
N PRO A 468 28.62 22.23 -0.46
CA PRO A 468 30.05 22.15 -0.82
C PRO A 468 30.93 23.26 -0.23
N ASP A 469 30.33 24.38 0.18
CA ASP A 469 31.01 25.59 0.62
C ASP A 469 30.98 25.80 2.15
N TYR A 470 30.70 24.76 2.94
CA TYR A 470 30.81 24.83 4.40
C TYR A 470 32.29 24.83 4.81
N ASP A 471 32.93 26.00 4.72
CA ASP A 471 34.23 26.27 5.34
C ASP A 471 34.01 26.30 6.85
N GLY A 472 34.38 25.21 7.52
CA GLY A 472 34.20 25.05 8.95
C GLY A 472 34.88 26.21 9.66
N GLY A 473 34.05 27.13 10.19
CA GLY A 473 34.47 28.41 10.74
C GLY A 473 35.77 28.28 11.53
N ASP A 474 36.76 29.09 11.13
CA ASP A 474 38.05 29.21 11.78
C ASP A 474 37.86 29.24 13.30
N ARG A 475 38.62 28.38 13.98
CA ARG A 475 38.79 28.45 15.43
C ARG A 475 39.56 29.73 15.71
N ASP A 476 38.86 30.73 16.22
CA ASP A 476 39.50 31.89 16.86
C ASP A 476 40.31 31.39 18.08
N GLU A 477 41.64 31.58 18.00
CA GLU A 477 42.55 31.68 19.16
C GLU A 477 42.38 33.01 19.89
#